data_AF-A0A1H9TKM3-F1
#
_entry.id   AF-A0A1H9TKM3-F1
#
_cell.length_a   1.000
_cell.length_b   1.000
_cell.length_c   1.000
_cell.angle_alpha   90.00
_cell.angle_beta   90.00
_cell.angle_gamma   90.00
#
_symmetry.space_group_name_H-M   'P 1'
#
loop_
_entity.id
_entity.type
_entity.pdbx_description
1 polymer ?
#
loop_
_entity_poly.entity_id
_entity_poly.type
_entity_poly.pdbx_seq_one_letter_code
_entity_poly.pdbx_strand_id
1 'polypeptide(L)'
;MFRTALLTLLLPASALACPDGAKCITPGDGGLNRGSAGKWVTAPVSSPPVEVGHKLEPGQYPMVFNTRYYGLPPVRDGWVYYEIENEIYRVDRDTLEVLEQATDEANRAF
;
A
#
# COMPACT_ATOMS: atom_id res chain seq x y z
N MET A 1 -34.80 -2.93 41.12
CA MET A 1 -35.35 -3.86 40.11
C MET A 1 -35.92 -3.02 38.97
N PHE A 2 -35.24 -2.93 37.82
CA PHE A 2 -35.84 -2.73 36.50
C PHE A 2 -34.76 -3.09 35.47
N ARG A 3 -34.98 -4.21 34.79
CA ARG A 3 -34.24 -4.68 33.62
C ARG A 3 -34.66 -3.81 32.44
N THR A 4 -33.69 -3.22 31.74
CA THR A 4 -33.91 -2.80 30.35
C THR A 4 -32.67 -3.17 29.56
N ALA A 5 -32.81 -4.26 28.79
CA ALA A 5 -31.85 -4.65 27.78
C ALA A 5 -31.84 -3.57 26.68
N LEU A 6 -30.69 -2.96 26.42
CA LEU A 6 -30.51 -2.15 25.23
C LEU A 6 -29.69 -2.94 24.20
N LEU A 7 -30.40 -3.26 23.14
CA LEU A 7 -30.03 -4.02 21.97
C LEU A 7 -28.77 -3.44 21.30
N THR A 8 -27.77 -4.29 21.07
CA THR A 8 -26.62 -4.05 20.20
C THR A 8 -27.08 -3.68 18.78
N LEU A 9 -26.70 -2.51 18.30
CA LEU A 9 -26.71 -2.14 16.89
C LEU A 9 -25.27 -2.04 16.40
N LEU A 10 -24.74 -3.15 15.88
CA LEU A 10 -23.60 -3.14 14.96
C LEU A 10 -24.07 -2.49 13.65
N LEU A 11 -23.64 -1.27 13.36
CA LEU A 11 -23.71 -0.71 12.00
C LEU A 11 -22.34 -0.86 11.32
N PRO A 12 -22.19 -1.73 10.30
CA PRO A 12 -21.12 -1.59 9.34
C PRO A 12 -21.51 -0.48 8.36
N ALA A 13 -21.04 0.75 8.59
CA ALA A 13 -21.12 1.82 7.60
C ALA A 13 -20.01 1.66 6.56
N SER A 14 -20.09 0.60 5.75
CA SER A 14 -19.19 0.38 4.62
C SER A 14 -19.93 0.72 3.33
N ALA A 15 -19.83 1.97 2.87
CA ALA A 15 -19.83 2.38 1.46
C ALA A 15 -20.16 3.88 1.37
N LEU A 16 -19.15 4.71 1.12
CA LEU A 16 -19.37 6.01 0.50
C LEU A 16 -19.90 5.73 -0.92
N ALA A 17 -21.23 5.76 -1.07
CA ALA A 17 -21.90 5.60 -2.35
C ALA A 17 -21.59 6.80 -3.26
N CYS A 18 -21.27 6.53 -4.53
CA CYS A 18 -21.02 7.59 -5.53
C CYS A 18 -22.22 8.56 -5.59
N PRO A 19 -21.99 9.88 -5.60
CA PRO A 19 -23.08 10.84 -5.75
C PRO A 19 -23.81 10.63 -7.09
N ASP A 20 -25.10 10.98 -7.14
CA ASP A 20 -25.96 10.83 -8.31
C ASP A 20 -25.28 11.40 -9.57
N GLY A 21 -25.14 10.56 -10.60
CA GLY A 21 -24.50 10.87 -11.88
C GLY A 21 -23.16 10.15 -12.14
N ALA A 22 -22.51 9.60 -11.10
CA ALA A 22 -21.31 8.77 -11.26
C ALA A 22 -21.65 7.27 -11.08
N LYS A 23 -21.22 6.43 -12.03
CA LYS A 23 -21.35 4.97 -11.90
C LYS A 23 -20.16 4.42 -11.11
N CYS A 24 -20.40 3.88 -9.92
CA CYS A 24 -19.38 3.11 -9.22
C CYS A 24 -19.02 1.87 -10.06
N ILE A 25 -17.73 1.61 -10.24
CA ILE A 25 -17.22 0.38 -10.87
C ILE A 25 -16.43 -0.40 -9.84
N THR A 26 -16.79 -1.67 -9.67
CA THR A 26 -16.04 -2.61 -8.85
C THR A 26 -15.21 -3.50 -9.78
N PRO A 27 -13.96 -3.85 -9.41
CA PRO A 27 -13.24 -4.93 -10.08
C PRO A 27 -14.12 -6.20 -10.09
N GLY A 28 -14.43 -6.73 -11.27
CA GLY A 28 -15.24 -7.96 -11.43
C GLY A 28 -16.68 -7.75 -11.92
N ASP A 29 -17.30 -6.58 -11.70
CA ASP A 29 -18.71 -6.34 -12.10
C ASP A 29 -18.88 -6.07 -13.60
N GLY A 30 -17.82 -6.24 -14.40
CA GLY A 30 -17.83 -5.98 -15.83
C GLY A 30 -18.15 -4.53 -16.20
N GLY A 31 -18.07 -3.59 -15.23
CA GLY A 31 -18.45 -2.20 -15.41
C GLY A 31 -17.73 -1.49 -16.56
N LEU A 32 -16.45 -1.84 -16.78
CA LEU A 32 -15.62 -1.38 -17.90
C LEU A 32 -15.84 -2.17 -19.21
N ASN A 33 -16.37 -3.38 -19.13
CA ASN A 33 -16.57 -4.27 -20.29
C ASN A 33 -17.81 -3.90 -21.12
N ARG A 34 -18.79 -3.18 -20.55
CA ARG A 34 -20.06 -2.87 -21.23
C ARG A 34 -19.94 -1.77 -22.31
N GLY A 35 -18.76 -1.16 -22.47
CA GLY A 35 -18.51 -0.15 -23.51
C GLY A 35 -17.16 -0.28 -24.22
N SER A 36 -16.41 -1.36 -24.02
CA SER A 36 -15.04 -1.54 -24.55
C SER A 36 -14.06 -0.40 -24.21
N ALA A 37 -14.37 0.42 -23.20
CA ALA A 37 -13.59 1.62 -22.86
C ALA A 37 -12.32 1.31 -22.05
N GLY A 38 -12.16 0.08 -21.54
CA GLY A 38 -10.97 -0.35 -20.83
C GLY A 38 -11.00 -1.83 -20.46
N LYS A 39 -9.81 -2.41 -20.27
CA LYS A 39 -9.61 -3.79 -19.81
C LYS A 39 -8.85 -3.76 -18.50
N TRP A 40 -9.37 -4.45 -17.48
CA TRP A 40 -8.60 -4.70 -16.27
C TRP A 40 -7.42 -5.60 -16.61
N VAL A 41 -6.22 -5.16 -16.22
CA VAL A 41 -5.01 -5.95 -16.30
C VAL A 41 -4.47 -6.12 -14.89
N THR A 42 -3.96 -7.32 -14.61
CA THR A 42 -3.25 -7.60 -13.37
C THR A 42 -1.76 -7.45 -13.66
N ALA A 43 -1.06 -6.69 -12.81
CA ALA A 43 0.39 -6.62 -12.89
C ALA A 43 0.99 -8.00 -12.56
N PRO A 44 2.02 -8.46 -13.29
CA PRO A 44 2.74 -9.67 -12.91
C PRO A 44 3.37 -9.48 -11.53
N VAL A 45 3.27 -10.49 -10.67
CA VAL A 45 3.96 -10.52 -9.39
C VAL A 45 5.43 -10.81 -9.65
N SER A 46 6.31 -9.86 -9.31
CA SER A 46 7.75 -10.06 -9.35
C SER A 46 8.25 -10.67 -8.04
N SER A 47 9.29 -11.50 -8.11
CA SER A 47 10.04 -11.87 -6.91
C SER A 47 10.73 -10.62 -6.35
N PRO A 48 10.79 -10.45 -5.00
CA PRO A 48 11.55 -9.38 -4.40
C PRO A 48 13.03 -9.49 -4.77
N PRO A 49 13.69 -8.39 -5.18
CA PRO A 49 15.13 -8.41 -5.50
C PRO A 49 16.01 -8.74 -4.29
N VAL A 50 15.55 -8.45 -3.07
CA VAL A 50 16.28 -8.71 -1.83
C VAL A 50 15.32 -9.25 -0.76
N GLU A 51 15.81 -10.21 0.02
CA GLU A 51 15.06 -10.80 1.13
C GLU A 51 15.11 -9.93 2.40
N VAL A 52 14.05 -9.97 3.19
CA VAL A 52 14.03 -9.38 4.54
C VAL A 52 15.04 -10.09 5.45
N GLY A 53 15.78 -9.32 6.24
CA GLY A 53 16.90 -9.78 7.08
C GLY A 53 18.25 -9.77 6.37
N HIS A 54 18.29 -9.52 5.06
CA HIS A 54 19.54 -9.35 4.33
C HIS A 54 20.24 -8.03 4.71
N LYS A 55 21.57 -8.02 4.77
CA LYS A 55 22.38 -6.81 5.03
C LYS A 55 22.95 -6.26 3.74
N LEU A 56 22.63 -5.01 3.43
CA LEU A 56 23.10 -4.32 2.23
C LEU A 56 24.57 -3.90 2.37
N GLU A 57 25.29 -3.88 1.26
CA GLU A 57 26.62 -3.26 1.24
C GLU A 57 26.50 -1.72 1.25
N PRO A 58 27.34 -1.00 2.01
CA PRO A 58 27.30 0.46 2.06
C PRO A 58 27.47 1.08 0.67
N GLY A 59 26.55 1.98 0.30
CA GLY A 59 26.62 2.74 -0.96
C GLY A 59 26.15 1.97 -2.21
N GLN A 60 25.68 0.73 -2.05
CA GLN A 60 25.19 -0.09 -3.16
C GLN A 60 23.91 0.45 -3.79
N TYR A 61 23.02 1.03 -2.98
CA TYR A 61 21.68 1.47 -3.39
C TYR A 61 21.40 2.91 -2.95
N PRO A 62 20.56 3.65 -3.69
CA PRO A 62 20.14 4.99 -3.31
C PRO A 62 19.13 4.99 -2.15
N MET A 63 19.28 5.97 -1.25
CA MET A 63 18.31 6.25 -0.20
C MET A 63 17.19 7.16 -0.75
N VAL A 64 15.94 6.87 -0.37
CA VAL A 64 14.77 7.68 -0.75
C VAL A 64 14.58 8.80 0.28
N PHE A 65 14.82 10.05 -0.15
CA PHE A 65 14.73 11.21 0.74
C PHE A 65 13.35 11.89 0.77
N ASN A 66 12.65 11.98 -0.36
CA ASN A 66 11.36 12.68 -0.45
C ASN A 66 10.17 11.72 -0.24
N THR A 67 10.12 11.07 0.93
CA THR A 67 9.15 9.99 1.22
C THR A 67 7.70 10.42 1.01
N ARG A 68 7.37 11.67 1.35
CA ARG A 68 6.02 12.23 1.17
C ARG A 68 5.58 12.26 -0.30
N TYR A 69 6.49 12.51 -1.23
CA TYR A 69 6.16 12.49 -2.65
C TYR A 69 5.63 11.12 -3.08
N TYR A 70 6.19 10.05 -2.51
CA TYR A 70 5.76 8.66 -2.75
C TYR A 70 4.59 8.22 -1.85
N GLY A 71 3.99 9.13 -1.08
CA GLY A 71 2.96 8.79 -0.09
C GLY A 71 3.44 7.90 1.06
N LEU A 72 4.76 7.72 1.20
CA LEU A 72 5.35 6.91 2.25
C LEU A 72 5.30 7.67 3.59
N PRO A 73 5.08 6.96 4.72
CA PRO A 73 5.19 7.53 6.05
C PRO A 73 6.55 8.20 6.25
N PRO A 74 6.64 9.24 7.10
CA PRO A 74 7.93 9.80 7.49
C PRO A 74 8.79 8.73 8.18
N VAL A 75 10.10 8.83 7.96
CA VAL A 75 11.11 8.03 8.65
C VAL A 75 10.97 8.20 10.17
N ARG A 76 10.95 7.06 10.88
CA ARG A 76 10.88 6.96 12.35
C ARG A 76 11.66 5.74 12.82
N ASP A 77 11.87 5.63 14.13
CA ASP A 77 12.36 4.39 14.76
C ASP A 77 13.68 3.82 14.18
N GLY A 78 14.56 4.70 13.67
CA GLY A 78 15.91 4.33 13.22
C GLY A 78 16.00 3.72 11.82
N TRP A 79 14.90 3.47 11.12
CA TRP A 79 14.93 2.93 9.75
C TRP A 79 14.86 4.04 8.70
N VAL A 80 15.35 3.77 7.49
CA VAL A 80 15.29 4.66 6.31
C VAL A 80 14.79 3.88 5.10
N TYR A 81 14.34 4.59 4.06
CA TYR A 81 13.92 3.93 2.82
C TYR A 81 15.07 3.84 1.82
N TYR A 82 15.20 2.69 1.18
CA TYR A 82 16.09 2.47 0.03
C TYR A 82 15.27 2.03 -1.18
N GLU A 83 15.71 2.47 -2.35
CA GLU A 83 15.21 1.96 -3.62
C GLU A 83 16.20 0.91 -4.14
N ILE A 84 15.74 -0.33 -4.25
CA ILE A 84 16.51 -1.48 -4.70
C ILE A 84 15.85 -1.98 -5.98
N GLU A 85 16.55 -1.76 -7.09
CA GLU A 85 15.99 -1.92 -8.44
C GLU A 85 14.75 -1.03 -8.61
N ASN A 86 13.54 -1.60 -8.60
CA ASN A 86 12.27 -0.85 -8.73
C ASN A 86 11.37 -1.02 -7.49
N GLU A 87 11.95 -1.50 -6.40
CA GLU A 87 11.23 -1.83 -5.18
C GLU A 87 11.75 -0.98 -4.03
N ILE A 88 10.84 -0.51 -3.17
CA ILE A 88 11.20 0.32 -2.02
C ILE A 88 11.21 -0.54 -0.77
N TYR A 89 12.26 -0.42 0.05
CA TYR A 89 12.43 -1.17 1.29
C TYR A 89 12.66 -0.25 2.47
N ARG A 90 12.18 -0.66 3.65
CA ARG A 90 12.64 -0.13 4.94
C ARG A 90 13.91 -0.87 5.34
N VAL A 91 14.93 -0.11 5.71
CA VAL A 91 16.25 -0.62 6.05
C VAL A 91 16.68 0.03 7.36
N ASP A 92 17.20 -0.76 8.30
CA ASP A 92 17.79 -0.23 9.52
C ASP A 92 19.01 0.64 9.17
N ARG A 93 19.03 1.88 9.66
CA ARG A 93 20.04 2.86 9.25
C ARG A 93 21.45 2.52 9.74
N ASP A 94 21.57 1.84 10.87
CA ASP A 94 22.86 1.59 11.52
C ASP A 94 23.48 0.27 11.06
N THR A 95 22.65 -0.76 10.83
CA THR A 95 23.08 -2.11 10.45
C THR A 95 22.95 -2.42 8.95
N LEU A 96 22.22 -1.58 8.21
CA LEU A 96 21.84 -1.79 6.81
C LEU A 96 21.07 -3.09 6.57
N GLU A 97 20.39 -3.61 7.59
CA GLU A 97 19.53 -4.77 7.48
C GLU A 97 18.16 -4.39 6.89
N VAL A 98 17.73 -5.14 5.88
CA VAL A 98 16.41 -4.98 5.25
C VAL A 98 15.34 -5.46 6.24
N LEU A 99 14.40 -4.57 6.58
CA LEU A 99 13.36 -4.83 7.55
C LEU A 99 12.03 -5.21 6.92
N GLU A 100 11.66 -4.56 5.81
CA GLU A 100 10.35 -4.71 5.17
C GLU A 100 10.36 -4.19 3.74
N GLN A 101 9.55 -4.79 2.86
CA GLN A 101 9.23 -4.24 1.54
C GLN A 101 8.06 -3.25 1.64
N ALA A 102 8.25 -2.03 1.13
CA ALA A 102 7.30 -0.91 1.23
C ALA A 102 6.75 -0.45 -0.14
N THR A 103 7.05 -1.15 -1.23
CA THR A 103 6.57 -0.78 -2.58
C THR A 103 5.05 -0.71 -2.68
N ASP A 104 4.35 -1.69 -2.10
CA ASP A 104 2.88 -1.68 -2.08
C ASP A 104 2.30 -0.48 -1.32
N GLU A 105 3.01 0.02 -0.32
CA GLU A 105 2.61 1.23 0.38
C GLU A 105 2.80 2.49 -0.46
N ALA A 106 3.91 2.58 -1.20
CA ALA A 106 4.14 3.66 -2.14
C ALA A 106 3.11 3.64 -3.30
N ASN A 107 2.82 2.46 -3.84
CA ASN A 107 1.90 2.30 -4.96
C ASN A 107 0.45 2.69 -4.61
N ARG A 108 0.04 2.55 -3.34
CA ARG A 108 -1.30 2.99 -2.89
C ARG A 108 -1.50 4.50 -2.91
N ALA A 109 -0.44 5.28 -3.07
CA ALA A 109 -0.52 6.74 -3.13
C ALA A 109 -0.99 7.27 -4.50
N PHE A 110 -1.00 6.43 -5.53
CA PHE A 110 -1.30 6.78 -6.92
C PHE A 110 -2.32 5.83 -7.56
#